data_AF-A0A6P3ZXF3-F1
#
_entry.id   AF-A0A6P3ZXF3-F1
#
_cell.length_a   1.000
_cell.length_b   1.000
_cell.length_c   1.000
_cell.angle_alpha   90.00
_cell.angle_beta   90.00
_cell.angle_gamma   90.00
#
_symmetry.space_group_name_H-M   'P 1'
#
loop_
_entity.id
_entity.type
_entity.pdbx_description
1 polymer ?
#
loop_
_entity_poly.entity_id
_entity_poly.type
_entity_poly.pdbx_seq_one_letter_code
_entity_poly.pdbx_strand_id
1 'polypeptide(L)'
;MLKFLSKVKIEFNALDPRIASCMEFLAQCNARKAKESNPACQIQVKRRTDDEPPKIGVTFVNGVEEKFDATSISAQTIRNMILEKGQLLETEQMFRDAGEPWPVIIPEEELHQPAPGTKEHFQDKAKS
;
A
#
# COMPACT_ATOMS: atom_id res chain seq x y z
N MET A 1 -4.75 -1.89 -3.98
CA MET A 1 -3.30 -1.81 -4.26
C MET A 1 -3.03 -0.63 -5.19
N LEU A 2 -3.38 -0.70 -6.49
CA LEU A 2 -3.08 0.39 -7.43
C LEU A 2 -3.71 1.74 -7.07
N LYS A 3 -4.83 1.78 -6.32
CA LYS A 3 -5.40 3.03 -5.78
C LYS A 3 -4.38 3.93 -5.05
N PHE A 4 -3.33 3.35 -4.48
CA PHE A 4 -2.31 4.09 -3.71
C PHE A 4 -1.06 4.45 -4.54
N LEU A 5 -0.96 3.96 -5.77
CA LEU A 5 0.25 4.08 -6.60
C LEU A 5 0.02 4.97 -7.80
N SER A 6 0.97 5.85 -8.09
CA SER A 6 1.04 6.63 -9.34
C SER A 6 1.80 5.87 -10.43
N LYS A 7 2.80 5.05 -10.06
CA LYS A 7 3.65 4.31 -11.01
C LYS A 7 4.12 2.98 -10.43
N VAL A 8 4.25 1.99 -11.30
CA VAL A 8 4.87 0.69 -11.05
C VAL A 8 5.91 0.46 -12.14
N LYS A 9 7.13 0.08 -11.77
CA LYS A 9 8.23 -0.23 -12.68
C LYS A 9 8.79 -1.61 -12.34
N ILE A 10 8.64 -2.56 -13.25
CA ILE A 10 9.12 -3.94 -13.07
C ILE A 10 10.29 -4.15 -14.02
N GLU A 11 11.45 -4.50 -13.48
CA GLU A 11 12.69 -4.65 -14.25
C GLU A 11 13.28 -6.04 -14.03
N PHE A 12 13.46 -6.82 -15.10
CA PHE A 12 14.01 -8.18 -15.02
C PHE A 12 14.67 -8.61 -16.32
N ASN A 13 15.59 -9.57 -16.24
CA ASN A 13 16.06 -10.33 -17.39
C ASN A 13 15.14 -11.53 -17.63
N ALA A 14 14.66 -11.73 -18.86
CA ALA A 14 13.72 -12.81 -19.19
C ALA A 14 14.33 -14.22 -19.07
N LEU A 15 15.66 -14.33 -19.03
CA LEU A 15 16.39 -15.58 -18.83
C LEU A 15 16.68 -15.87 -17.35
N ASP A 16 16.45 -14.92 -16.45
CA ASP A 16 16.66 -15.12 -15.01
C ASP A 16 15.55 -16.03 -14.45
N PRO A 17 15.88 -17.15 -13.79
CA PRO A 17 14.87 -18.06 -13.22
C PRO A 17 14.11 -17.46 -12.03
N ARG A 18 14.58 -16.36 -11.43
CA ARG A 18 14.04 -15.73 -10.21
C ARG A 18 12.93 -14.72 -10.49
N ILE A 19 12.41 -14.64 -11.72
CA ILE A 19 11.43 -13.62 -12.13
C ILE A 19 9.98 -13.92 -11.71
N ALA A 20 9.74 -15.04 -11.00
CA ALA A 20 8.40 -15.47 -10.63
C ALA A 20 7.59 -14.37 -9.91
N SER A 21 8.18 -13.70 -8.91
CA SER A 21 7.51 -12.63 -8.18
C SER A 21 7.26 -11.39 -9.05
N CYS A 22 8.14 -11.06 -10.00
CA CYS A 22 7.88 -9.99 -10.97
C CYS A 22 6.67 -10.30 -11.86
N MET A 23 6.57 -11.53 -12.35
CA MET A 23 5.46 -11.94 -13.24
C MET A 23 4.13 -11.99 -12.50
N GLU A 24 4.13 -12.55 -11.28
CA GLU A 24 2.93 -12.58 -10.45
C GLU A 24 2.48 -11.17 -10.07
N PHE A 25 3.40 -10.30 -9.67
CA PHE A 25 3.07 -8.91 -9.35
C PHE A 25 2.55 -8.15 -10.57
N LEU A 26 3.13 -8.37 -11.75
CA LEU A 26 2.64 -7.81 -13.02
C LEU A 26 1.21 -8.29 -13.33
N ALA A 27 0.91 -9.56 -13.10
CA ALA A 27 -0.44 -10.12 -13.28
C ALA A 27 -1.43 -9.47 -12.30
N GLN A 28 -1.04 -9.30 -11.03
CA GLN A 28 -1.85 -8.61 -10.02
C GLN A 28 -2.11 -7.14 -10.40
N CYS A 29 -1.12 -6.42 -10.93
CA CYS A 29 -1.30 -5.05 -11.45
C CYS A 29 -2.23 -5.01 -12.67
N ASN A 30 -2.20 -6.04 -13.51
CA ASN A 30 -3.03 -6.10 -14.71
C ASN A 30 -4.46 -6.60 -14.46
N ALA A 31 -4.76 -7.12 -13.27
CA ALA A 31 -6.09 -7.58 -12.93
C ALA A 31 -7.13 -6.45 -13.10
N ARG A 32 -8.31 -6.80 -13.64
CA ARG A 32 -9.38 -5.84 -13.95
C ARG A 32 -9.72 -4.93 -12.75
N LYS A 33 -9.97 -5.52 -11.59
CA LYS A 33 -10.26 -4.80 -10.34
C LYS A 33 -9.13 -3.85 -9.92
N ALA A 34 -7.87 -4.22 -10.18
CA ALA A 34 -6.73 -3.37 -9.87
C ALA A 34 -6.70 -2.15 -10.80
N LYS A 35 -6.86 -2.34 -12.11
CA LYS A 35 -6.90 -1.24 -13.09
C LYS A 35 -8.08 -0.30 -12.87
N GLU A 36 -9.26 -0.84 -12.56
CA GLU A 36 -10.45 -0.04 -12.24
C GLU A 36 -10.24 0.81 -10.98
N SER A 37 -9.46 0.34 -10.01
CA SER A 37 -9.17 1.11 -8.80
C SER A 37 -8.29 2.35 -9.03
N ASN A 38 -7.49 2.35 -10.09
CA ASN A 38 -6.70 3.51 -10.51
C ASN A 38 -6.26 3.38 -11.99
N PRO A 39 -7.03 3.91 -12.94
CA PRO A 39 -6.70 3.84 -14.37
C PRO A 39 -5.52 4.74 -14.75
N ALA A 40 -5.15 5.72 -13.91
CA ALA A 40 -4.03 6.63 -14.16
C ALA A 40 -2.67 6.06 -13.75
N CYS A 41 -2.63 4.96 -12.98
CA CYS A 41 -1.39 4.34 -12.54
C CYS A 41 -0.58 3.81 -13.74
N GLN A 42 0.66 4.30 -13.88
CA GLN A 42 1.53 3.91 -14.97
C GLN A 42 2.25 2.59 -14.67
N ILE A 43 1.99 1.55 -15.44
CA ILE A 43 2.69 0.26 -15.32
C ILE A 43 3.76 0.17 -16.41
N GLN A 44 5.03 0.13 -16.01
CA GLN A 44 6.18 0.02 -16.90
C GLN A 44 6.91 -1.31 -16.69
N VAL A 45 7.21 -2.01 -17.78
CA VAL A 45 8.01 -3.24 -17.75
C VAL A 45 9.28 -3.01 -18.56
N LYS A 46 10.44 -3.14 -17.91
CA LYS A 46 11.74 -3.06 -18.56
C LYS A 46 12.39 -4.44 -18.59
N ARG A 47 12.49 -5.01 -19.78
CA ARG A 47 13.27 -6.23 -20.01
C ARG A 47 14.74 -5.85 -20.12
N ARG A 48 15.59 -6.46 -19.30
CA ARG A 48 17.04 -6.26 -19.32
C ARG A 48 17.74 -7.48 -19.92
N THR A 49 18.99 -7.30 -20.30
CA THR A 49 19.89 -8.35 -20.76
C THR A 49 21.11 -8.52 -19.86
N ASP A 50 21.20 -7.72 -18.80
CA ASP A 50 22.20 -7.82 -17.74
C ASP A 50 21.87 -8.97 -16.77
N ASP A 51 22.84 -9.33 -15.91
CA ASP A 51 22.67 -10.33 -14.84
C ASP A 51 22.20 -9.70 -13.52
N GLU A 52 21.65 -8.48 -13.59
CA GLU A 52 21.12 -7.80 -12.41
C GLU A 52 19.85 -8.51 -11.89
N PRO A 53 19.69 -8.68 -10.57
CA PRO A 53 18.51 -9.29 -9.98
C PRO A 53 17.20 -8.57 -10.38
N PRO A 54 16.08 -9.28 -10.53
CA PRO A 54 14.78 -8.69 -10.80
C PRO A 54 14.34 -7.72 -9.69
N LYS A 55 13.78 -6.57 -10.08
CA LYS A 55 13.41 -5.47 -9.17
C LYS A 55 11.99 -4.99 -9.47
N ILE A 56 11.26 -4.65 -8.41
CA ILE A 56 9.95 -4.00 -8.49
C ILE A 56 10.07 -2.64 -7.83
N GLY A 57 9.95 -1.57 -8.61
CA GLY A 57 9.81 -0.21 -8.11
C GLY A 57 8.34 0.20 -8.10
N VAL A 58 7.91 0.89 -7.05
CA VAL A 58 6.60 1.52 -6.96
C VAL A 58 6.75 2.97 -6.54
N THR A 59 5.88 3.82 -7.07
CA THR A 59 5.76 5.22 -6.67
C THR A 59 4.34 5.42 -6.18
N PHE A 60 4.19 5.90 -4.95
CA PHE A 60 2.91 6.22 -4.33
C PHE A 60 2.33 7.50 -4.94
N VAL A 61 1.03 7.74 -4.74
CA VAL A 61 0.34 8.94 -5.25
C VAL A 61 0.90 10.25 -4.67
N ASN A 62 1.53 10.20 -3.50
CA ASN A 62 2.22 11.33 -2.87
C ASN A 62 3.67 11.52 -3.35
N GLY A 63 4.14 10.71 -4.32
CA GLY A 63 5.49 10.77 -4.87
C GLY A 63 6.56 9.96 -4.12
N VAL A 64 6.22 9.32 -2.99
CA VAL A 64 7.18 8.43 -2.29
C VAL A 64 7.50 7.23 -3.17
N GLU A 65 8.79 6.92 -3.34
CA GLU A 65 9.24 5.74 -4.10
C GLU A 65 9.70 4.62 -3.17
N GLU A 66 9.40 3.38 -3.54
CA GLU A 66 9.95 2.18 -2.92
C GLU A 66 10.45 1.20 -3.97
N LYS A 67 11.50 0.46 -3.61
CA LYS A 67 12.09 -0.58 -4.46
C LYS A 67 12.16 -1.87 -3.67
N PHE A 68 11.65 -2.92 -4.26
CA PHE A 68 11.66 -4.27 -3.71
C PHE A 68 12.59 -5.15 -4.52
N ASP A 69 13.40 -5.94 -3.81
CA ASP A 69 14.11 -7.06 -4.38
C ASP A 69 13.10 -8.21 -4.62
N ALA A 70 12.85 -8.49 -5.90
CA ALA A 70 11.89 -9.52 -6.29
C ALA A 70 12.46 -10.93 -6.21
N THR A 71 13.72 -11.11 -5.80
CA THR A 71 14.33 -12.43 -5.56
C THR A 71 14.06 -12.97 -4.16
N SER A 72 13.88 -12.08 -3.18
CA SER A 72 13.72 -12.44 -1.77
C SER A 72 12.30 -12.25 -1.26
N ILE A 73 11.49 -11.42 -1.93
CA ILE A 73 10.15 -11.04 -1.47
C ILE A 73 9.10 -11.49 -2.48
N SER A 74 8.07 -12.20 -1.99
CA SER A 74 6.96 -12.66 -2.83
C SER A 74 6.09 -11.49 -3.32
N ALA A 75 5.41 -11.66 -4.46
CA ALA A 75 4.48 -10.66 -4.98
C ALA A 75 3.33 -10.35 -4.01
N GLN A 76 2.84 -11.37 -3.28
CA GLN A 76 1.81 -11.21 -2.26
C GLN A 76 2.31 -10.35 -1.10
N THR A 77 3.54 -10.57 -0.62
CA THR A 77 4.14 -9.76 0.44
C THR A 77 4.29 -8.31 -0.02
N ILE A 78 4.82 -8.07 -1.23
CA ILE A 78 4.93 -6.72 -1.80
C ILE A 78 3.55 -6.04 -1.86
N ARG A 79 2.52 -6.75 -2.32
CA ARG A 79 1.14 -6.24 -2.34
C ARG A 79 0.66 -5.83 -0.95
N ASN A 80 0.92 -6.64 0.07
CA ASN A 80 0.50 -6.33 1.44
C ASN A 80 1.23 -5.10 1.98
N MET A 81 2.54 -5.01 1.78
CA MET A 81 3.34 -3.83 2.16
C MET A 81 2.82 -2.55 1.51
N ILE A 82 2.46 -2.60 0.22
CA ILE A 82 1.86 -1.45 -0.49
C ILE A 82 0.50 -1.08 0.10
N LEU A 83 -0.32 -2.05 0.48
CA LEU A 83 -1.63 -1.79 1.09
C LEU A 83 -1.49 -1.14 2.46
N GLU A 84 -0.63 -1.69 3.32
CA GLU A 84 -0.36 -1.16 4.66
C GLU A 84 0.20 0.26 4.58
N LYS A 85 1.24 0.48 3.77
CA LYS A 85 1.82 1.81 3.57
C LYS A 85 0.82 2.77 2.95
N GLY A 86 0.04 2.32 1.97
CA GLY A 86 -1.00 3.13 1.33
C GLY A 86 -2.07 3.61 2.32
N GLN A 87 -2.49 2.75 3.25
CA GLN A 87 -3.42 3.12 4.32
C GLN A 87 -2.83 4.17 5.27
N LEU A 88 -1.56 4.00 5.68
CA LEU A 88 -0.89 4.99 6.53
C LEU A 88 -0.81 6.37 5.85
N LEU A 89 -0.51 6.41 4.56
CA LEU A 89 -0.46 7.66 3.78
C LEU A 89 -1.85 8.29 3.61
N GLU A 90 -2.89 7.46 3.42
CA GLU A 90 -4.29 7.91 3.35
C GLU A 90 -4.73 8.53 4.69
N THR A 91 -4.40 7.89 5.82
CA THR A 91 -4.66 8.44 7.16
C THR A 91 -3.90 9.72 7.41
N GLU A 92 -2.60 9.76 7.10
CA GLU A 92 -1.79 10.99 7.20
C GLU A 92 -2.43 12.15 6.42
N GLN A 93 -2.93 11.89 5.21
CA GLN A 93 -3.60 12.90 4.42
C GLN A 93 -4.90 13.39 5.08
N MET A 94 -5.69 12.51 5.69
CA MET A 94 -6.90 12.92 6.44
C MET A 94 -6.58 13.87 7.59
N PHE A 95 -5.51 13.60 8.36
CA PHE A 95 -5.07 14.49 9.45
C PHE A 95 -4.63 15.85 8.90
N ARG A 96 -3.81 15.84 7.85
CA ARG A 96 -3.36 17.08 7.19
C ARG A 96 -4.52 17.91 6.65
N ASP A 97 -5.52 17.28 6.04
CA ASP A 97 -6.72 17.95 5.50
C ASP A 97 -7.59 18.56 6.61
N ALA A 98 -7.61 17.96 7.80
CA ALA A 98 -8.27 18.49 8.99
C ALA A 98 -7.46 19.61 9.69
N GLY A 99 -6.22 19.87 9.26
CA GLY A 99 -5.29 20.79 9.94
C GLY A 99 -4.70 20.22 11.23
N GLU A 100 -4.82 18.92 11.44
CA GLU A 100 -4.33 18.22 12.63
C GLU A 100 -2.89 17.71 12.43
N PRO A 101 -2.07 17.63 13.49
CA PRO A 101 -0.71 17.14 13.40
C PRO A 101 -0.67 15.61 13.14
N TRP A 102 0.32 15.18 12.36
CA TRP A 102 0.65 13.77 12.13
C TRP A 102 2.16 13.54 12.29
N PRO A 103 2.60 12.46 12.97
CA PRO A 103 1.80 11.47 13.68
C PRO A 103 1.10 12.07 14.91
N VAL A 104 0.01 11.46 15.34
CA VAL A 104 -0.67 11.85 16.59
C VAL A 104 0.26 11.55 17.76
N ILE A 105 0.67 12.60 18.48
CA ILE A 105 1.45 12.47 19.71
C ILE A 105 0.48 12.63 20.87
N ILE A 106 0.31 11.57 21.67
CA ILE A 106 -0.50 11.62 22.88
C ILE A 106 0.39 12.16 24.01
N PRO A 107 0.02 13.28 24.65
CA PRO A 107 0.74 13.81 25.82
C PRO A 107 0.78 12.79 26.97
N GLU A 108 1.85 12.81 27.77
CA GLU A 108 2.02 11.87 28.90
C GLU A 108 0.92 12.04 29.95
N GLU A 109 0.40 13.26 30.09
CA GLU A 109 -0.70 13.61 30.99
C GLU A 109 -2.03 12.97 30.58
N GLU A 110 -2.23 12.70 29.29
CA GLU A 110 -3.44 12.06 28.76
C GLU A 110 -3.38 10.53 28.84
N LEU A 111 -2.19 9.92 28.85
CA LEU A 111 -2.02 8.45 28.98
C LEU A 111 -2.57 7.90 30.31
N HIS A 112 -2.55 8.71 31.36
CA HIS A 112 -3.01 8.34 32.70
C HIS A 112 -4.49 8.67 32.94
N GLN A 113 -5.16 9.31 31.97
CA GLN A 113 -6.57 9.64 32.08
C GLN A 113 -7.43 8.44 31.70
N PRO A 114 -8.47 8.10 32.50
CA PRO A 114 -9.41 7.06 32.12
C PRO A 114 -10.16 7.51 30.85
N ALA A 115 -10.08 6.72 29.79
CA ALA A 115 -10.83 6.97 28.57
C ALA A 115 -12.34 7.06 28.90
N PRO A 116 -13.07 8.06 28.37
CA PRO A 116 -14.50 8.18 28.61
C PRO A 116 -15.21 6.91 28.11
N GLY A 117 -15.92 6.23 29.02
CA GLY A 117 -16.62 4.99 28.69
C GLY A 117 -17.67 5.20 27.61
N THR A 118 -17.60 4.43 26.52
CA THR A 118 -18.59 4.44 25.44
C THR A 118 -19.92 3.94 25.99
N LYS A 119 -20.93 4.83 26.09
CA LYS A 119 -22.29 4.42 26.49
C LYS A 119 -22.92 3.62 25.35
N GLU A 120 -23.03 2.31 25.51
CA GLU A 120 -23.75 1.44 24.57
C GLU A 120 -25.25 1.74 24.67
N HIS A 121 -25.81 2.44 23.67
CA HIS A 121 -27.25 2.62 23.55
C HIS A 121 -27.87 1.31 23.04
N PHE A 122 -28.06 0.34 23.95
CA PHE A 122 -28.95 -0.80 23.71
C PHE A 122 -30.40 -0.28 23.65
N GLN A 123 -30.92 -0.09 22.44
CA GLN A 123 -32.35 0.10 22.24
C GLN A 123 -33.08 -1.23 22.45
N ASP A 124 -33.67 -1.36 23.63
CA ASP A 124 -34.61 -2.43 23.97
C ASP A 124 -35.89 -2.27 23.12
N LYS A 125 -36.01 -3.07 22.05
CA LYS A 125 -37.27 -3.28 21.34
C LYS A 125 -37.88 -4.59 21.79
N ALA A 126 -38.61 -4.56 22.91
CA ALA A 126 -39.50 -5.65 23.30
C ALA A 126 -40.73 -5.12 24.05
N LYS A 127 -41.66 -4.50 23.31
CA LYS A 127 -43.09 -4.48 23.66
C LYS A 127 -43.94 -4.41 22.38
N SER A 128 -44.43 -5.56 21.93
CA SER A 128 -45.84 -5.74 21.55
C SER A 128 -46.18 -7.23 21.50
#